data_AF-A0A522W821-F1
#
_entry.id   AF-A0A522W821-F1
#
_cell.length_a   1.000
_cell.length_b   1.000
_cell.length_c   1.000
_cell.angle_alpha   90.00
_cell.angle_beta   90.00
_cell.angle_gamma   90.00
#
_symmetry.space_group_name_H-M   'P 1'
#
loop_
_entity.id
_entity.type
_entity.pdbx_description
1 polymer ?
#
loop_
_entity_poly.entity_id
_entity_poly.type
_entity_poly.pdbx_seq_one_letter_code
_entity_poly.pdbx_strand_id
1 'polypeptide(L)'
;TRQRIDSLIRSIERRALVPLSAWGRMLAEIETGGGAETIDWMTIEQIDGREIDVGLNRAFVDPTRPFAQQVMMPAHGVLITSATLTDSTGDADTDWQSAMQRTGTVHLPLPALRAAHPSPYDYAAQARVFIVTDVRKDDLDQVAAAYRELFVAGGGGALGLFTAISRLKGVHSRIAKPLDEAGLPLLSQHVDGLDNATLVDLFRAEEDACLLGTDAMRDGVDVPGRALRLLVFDRVPWPRPDIVHRARRAAFGGKHYDDMLTRFKLKQAFGRLIRKESDHGVFVLLDPMMPSRLFGAFPEGVVPRRVGLTEAVSEIRGFLTHGPSIDPSR
;
A
#
# COMPACT_ATOMS: atom_id res chain seq x y z
N THR A 1 -2.79 -41.16 20.57
CA THR A 1 -1.71 -41.30 19.56
C THR A 1 -0.67 -40.22 19.79
N ARG A 2 0.62 -40.55 19.62
CA ARG A 2 1.76 -39.63 19.82
C ARG A 2 1.59 -38.28 19.12
N GLN A 3 1.14 -38.28 17.87
CA GLN A 3 0.85 -37.06 17.11
C GLN A 3 -0.17 -36.11 17.77
N ARG A 4 -1.20 -36.65 18.45
CA ARG A 4 -2.19 -35.82 19.17
C ARG A 4 -1.56 -35.15 20.40
N ILE A 5 -0.69 -35.87 21.11
CA ILE A 5 0.06 -35.33 22.25
C ILE A 5 1.03 -34.24 21.78
N ASP A 6 1.81 -34.50 20.72
CA ASP A 6 2.74 -33.53 20.16
C ASP A 6 2.02 -32.26 19.67
N SER A 7 0.83 -32.42 19.07
CA SER A 7 0.00 -31.29 18.66
C SER A 7 -0.54 -30.49 19.85
N LEU A 8 -0.93 -31.15 20.94
CA LEU A 8 -1.39 -30.48 22.16
C LEU A 8 -0.25 -29.73 22.83
N ILE A 9 0.95 -30.31 22.93
CA ILE A 9 2.14 -29.65 23.47
C ILE A 9 2.44 -28.38 22.68
N ARG A 10 2.54 -28.46 21.34
CA ARG A 10 2.75 -27.29 20.49
C ARG A 10 1.64 -26.24 20.65
N SER A 11 0.40 -26.67 20.84
CA SER A 11 -0.73 -25.76 21.09
C SER A 11 -0.60 -25.03 22.42
N ILE A 12 -0.23 -25.72 23.50
CA ILE A 12 -0.01 -25.12 24.83
C ILE A 12 1.18 -24.16 24.78
N GLU A 13 2.27 -24.58 24.17
CA GLU A 13 3.47 -23.76 24.02
C GLU A 13 3.16 -22.45 23.29
N ARG A 14 2.50 -22.53 22.13
CA ARG A 14 2.16 -21.37 21.31
C ARG A 14 1.11 -20.44 21.97
N ARG A 15 0.09 -21.00 22.62
CA ARG A 15 -1.05 -20.23 23.13
C ARG A 15 -0.88 -19.73 24.57
N ALA A 16 -0.07 -20.41 25.38
CA ALA A 16 0.10 -20.10 26.79
C ALA A 16 1.55 -19.76 27.14
N LEU A 17 2.49 -20.68 26.93
CA LEU A 17 3.86 -20.51 27.47
C LEU A 17 4.63 -19.38 26.78
N VAL A 18 4.55 -19.28 25.45
CA VAL A 18 5.23 -18.21 24.70
C VAL A 18 4.69 -16.82 25.07
N PRO A 19 3.36 -16.56 25.07
CA PRO A 19 2.82 -15.30 25.55
C PRO A 19 3.18 -14.98 27.00
N LEU A 20 3.04 -15.95 27.91
CA LEU A 20 3.34 -15.76 29.34
C LEU A 20 4.81 -15.40 29.57
N SER A 21 5.73 -16.08 28.87
CA SER A 21 7.16 -15.76 28.94
C SER A 21 7.48 -14.37 28.37
N ALA A 22 6.79 -13.96 27.31
CA ALA A 22 6.93 -12.60 26.78
C ALA A 22 6.44 -11.55 27.78
N TRP A 23 5.27 -11.76 28.38
CA TRP A 23 4.74 -10.87 29.42
C TRP A 23 5.64 -10.81 30.65
N GLY A 24 6.15 -11.95 31.12
CA GLY A 24 7.09 -11.99 32.24
C GLY A 24 8.34 -11.15 31.99
N ARG A 25 8.90 -11.21 30.78
CA ARG A 25 10.04 -10.35 30.38
C ARG A 25 9.66 -8.87 30.32
N MET A 26 8.52 -8.54 29.72
CA MET A 26 8.04 -7.15 29.64
C MET A 26 7.82 -6.54 31.02
N LEU A 27 7.24 -7.31 31.95
CA LEU A 27 7.04 -6.88 33.34
C LEU A 27 8.36 -6.71 34.09
N ALA A 28 9.32 -7.63 33.92
CA ALA A 28 10.62 -7.52 34.57
C ALA A 28 11.41 -6.29 34.12
N GLU A 29 11.21 -5.83 32.88
CA GLU A 29 11.93 -4.70 32.30
C GLU A 29 11.21 -3.35 32.46
N ILE A 30 9.99 -3.35 33.01
CA ILE A 30 9.17 -2.13 33.14
C ILE A 30 9.81 -1.10 34.08
N GLU A 31 10.44 -1.58 35.16
CA GLU A 31 11.11 -0.73 36.16
C GLU A 31 12.46 -0.20 35.65
N THR A 32 13.12 -0.96 34.77
CA THR A 32 14.43 -0.59 34.21
C THR A 32 14.34 0.27 32.95
N GLY A 33 13.13 0.53 32.44
CA GLY A 33 12.89 1.45 31.32
C GLY A 33 13.03 0.83 29.92
N GLY A 34 12.77 -0.47 29.76
CA GLY A 34 12.82 -1.16 28.47
C GLY A 34 14.21 -1.21 27.82
N GLY A 35 14.37 -2.09 26.82
CA GLY A 35 15.61 -2.15 26.03
C GLY A 35 15.63 -1.11 24.91
N ALA A 36 16.82 -0.60 24.56
CA ALA A 36 17.02 0.33 23.43
C ALA A 36 16.56 -0.22 22.06
N GLU A 37 16.31 -1.53 21.98
CA GLU A 37 15.90 -2.24 20.76
C GLU A 37 14.38 -2.41 20.63
N THR A 38 13.62 -2.05 21.67
CA THR A 38 12.18 -2.29 21.78
C THR A 38 11.40 -1.01 22.03
N ILE A 39 10.15 -1.01 21.58
CA ILE A 39 9.18 0.06 21.71
C ILE A 39 8.06 -0.51 22.57
N ASP A 40 7.87 0.05 23.75
CA ASP A 40 6.83 -0.38 24.69
C ASP A 40 5.74 0.70 24.77
N TRP A 41 4.48 0.28 24.76
CA TRP A 41 3.36 1.19 24.93
C TRP A 41 2.15 0.50 25.56
N MET A 42 1.31 1.29 26.23
CA MET A 42 0.06 0.82 26.78
C MET A 42 -1.10 1.19 25.85
N THR A 43 -2.09 0.30 25.77
CA THR A 43 -3.36 0.51 25.05
C THR A 43 -4.50 0.34 26.02
N ILE A 44 -5.54 1.15 25.87
CA ILE A 44 -6.80 0.95 26.58
C ILE A 44 -7.77 0.38 25.55
N GLU A 45 -8.28 -0.82 25.80
CA GLU A 45 -9.31 -1.42 24.98
C GLU A 45 -10.67 -0.87 25.40
N GLN A 46 -11.45 -0.42 24.43
CA GLN A 46 -12.76 0.18 24.67
C GLN A 46 -13.83 -0.52 23.84
N ILE A 47 -14.97 -0.83 24.48
CA ILE A 47 -16.20 -1.31 23.82
C ILE A 47 -17.31 -0.33 24.15
N ASP A 48 -17.99 0.18 23.13
CA ASP A 48 -19.09 1.17 23.25
C ASP A 48 -18.73 2.38 24.14
N GLY A 49 -17.48 2.84 24.04
CA GLY A 49 -16.95 3.97 24.81
C GLY A 49 -16.64 3.66 26.28
N ARG A 50 -16.74 2.40 26.71
CA ARG A 50 -16.32 1.95 28.05
C ARG A 50 -14.95 1.29 27.97
N GLU A 51 -14.06 1.68 28.87
CA GLU A 51 -12.75 1.04 29.06
C GLU A 51 -12.96 -0.34 29.68
N ILE A 52 -12.49 -1.38 28.99
CA ILE A 52 -12.70 -2.78 29.39
C ILE A 52 -11.41 -3.50 29.77
N ASP A 53 -10.27 -3.08 29.21
CA ASP A 53 -8.98 -3.70 29.47
C ASP A 53 -7.82 -2.74 29.19
N VAL A 54 -6.65 -3.06 29.74
CA VAL A 54 -5.39 -2.36 29.49
C VAL A 54 -4.36 -3.37 29.00
N GLY A 55 -3.86 -3.15 27.79
CA GLY A 55 -2.80 -3.95 27.18
C GLY A 55 -1.44 -3.27 27.32
N LEU A 56 -0.41 -4.02 27.74
CA LEU A 56 0.99 -3.64 27.55
C LEU A 56 1.50 -4.31 26.29
N ASN A 57 1.98 -3.52 25.33
CA ASN A 57 2.44 -3.97 24.03
C ASN A 57 3.93 -3.68 23.86
N ARG A 58 4.60 -4.54 23.10
CA ARG A 58 6.01 -4.41 22.75
C ARG A 58 6.24 -4.74 21.28
N ALA A 59 7.05 -3.93 20.61
CA ALA A 59 7.53 -4.18 19.27
C ALA A 59 9.02 -3.91 19.16
N PHE A 60 9.73 -4.60 18.27
CA PHE A 60 11.10 -4.23 17.95
C PHE A 60 11.15 -2.94 17.13
N VAL A 61 12.12 -2.08 17.46
CA VAL A 61 12.49 -0.92 16.64
C VAL A 61 12.85 -1.42 15.24
N ASP A 62 13.82 -2.34 15.16
CA ASP A 62 14.13 -3.09 13.94
C ASP A 62 13.49 -4.50 13.99
N PRO A 63 12.34 -4.72 13.33
CA PRO A 63 11.71 -6.03 13.30
C PRO A 63 12.50 -7.07 12.49
N THR A 64 13.45 -6.64 11.68
CA THR A 64 14.22 -7.54 10.81
C THR A 64 15.33 -8.27 11.55
N ARG A 65 15.75 -7.77 12.72
CA ARG A 65 16.76 -8.40 13.57
C ARG A 65 16.31 -9.75 14.14
N PRO A 66 15.17 -9.88 14.85
CA PRO A 66 14.70 -11.18 15.30
C PRO A 66 14.34 -12.09 14.11
N PHE A 67 13.84 -11.54 13.01
CA PHE A 67 13.59 -12.31 11.79
C PHE A 67 14.88 -12.94 11.23
N ALA A 68 15.95 -12.16 11.11
CA ALA A 68 17.24 -12.66 10.66
C ALA A 68 17.79 -13.75 11.60
N GLN A 69 17.72 -13.52 12.91
CA GLN A 69 18.20 -14.47 13.92
C GLN A 69 17.44 -15.80 13.92
N GLN A 70 16.11 -15.74 13.83
CA GLN A 70 15.26 -16.92 14.01
C GLN A 70 14.98 -17.67 12.70
N VAL A 71 14.99 -16.95 11.57
CA VAL A 71 14.59 -17.52 10.27
C VAL A 71 15.77 -17.62 9.33
N MET A 72 16.54 -16.54 9.17
CA MET A 72 17.58 -16.50 8.14
C MET A 72 18.86 -17.22 8.56
N MET A 73 19.31 -17.07 9.81
CA MET A 73 20.54 -17.68 10.31
C MET A 73 20.49 -19.22 10.40
N PRO A 74 19.36 -19.85 10.81
CA PRO A 74 19.28 -21.31 10.83
C PRO A 74 19.06 -21.93 9.44
N ALA A 75 18.72 -21.13 8.43
CA ALA A 75 18.47 -21.61 7.08
C ALA A 75 19.79 -21.92 6.35
N HIS A 76 19.80 -22.98 5.52
CA HIS A 76 20.94 -23.30 4.67
C HIS A 76 21.18 -22.25 3.55
N GLY A 77 20.16 -21.48 3.21
CA GLY A 77 20.21 -20.40 2.23
C GLY A 77 18.88 -19.66 2.17
N VAL A 78 18.91 -18.38 1.81
CA VAL A 78 17.73 -17.51 1.75
C VAL A 78 17.74 -16.75 0.42
N LEU A 79 16.64 -16.86 -0.33
CA LEU A 79 16.38 -16.05 -1.52
C LEU A 79 15.25 -15.08 -1.19
N ILE A 80 15.52 -13.77 -1.33
CA ILE A 80 14.52 -12.72 -1.15
C ILE A 80 14.35 -12.02 -2.50
N THR A 81 13.12 -12.06 -3.03
CA THR A 81 12.79 -11.44 -4.31
C THR A 81 11.54 -10.59 -4.19
N SER A 82 11.52 -9.45 -4.88
CA SER A 82 10.36 -8.56 -4.98
C SER A 82 10.53 -7.67 -6.20
N ALA A 83 9.43 -7.39 -6.90
CA ALA A 83 9.41 -6.43 -8.01
C ALA A 83 9.72 -4.99 -7.57
N THR A 84 9.66 -4.69 -6.27
CA THR A 84 9.86 -3.35 -5.71
C THR A 84 10.76 -3.40 -4.48
N LEU A 85 11.86 -4.16 -4.55
CA LEU A 85 12.77 -4.30 -3.42
C LEU A 85 13.51 -2.99 -3.10
N THR A 86 13.99 -2.31 -4.14
CA THR A 86 14.82 -1.10 -4.08
C THR A 86 14.00 0.20 -4.06
N ASP A 87 14.56 1.25 -3.47
CA ASP A 87 13.86 2.53 -3.22
C ASP A 87 13.84 3.47 -4.45
N SER A 88 14.61 3.18 -5.51
CA SER A 88 14.67 3.94 -6.80
C SER A 88 14.86 5.44 -6.59
N THR A 89 15.78 5.80 -5.70
CA THR A 89 16.20 7.18 -5.41
C THR A 89 17.10 7.77 -6.49
N GLY A 90 17.60 6.93 -7.39
CA GLY A 90 18.56 7.28 -8.44
C GLY A 90 20.01 6.97 -8.05
N ASP A 91 20.25 6.59 -6.79
CA ASP A 91 21.54 6.10 -6.31
C ASP A 91 21.45 4.60 -5.97
N ALA A 92 22.15 3.78 -6.75
CA ALA A 92 22.05 2.32 -6.64
C ALA A 92 22.49 1.80 -5.27
N ASP A 93 23.51 2.39 -4.66
CA ASP A 93 24.00 1.96 -3.36
C ASP A 93 22.99 2.28 -2.26
N THR A 94 22.48 3.51 -2.21
CA THR A 94 21.41 3.91 -1.27
C THR A 94 20.17 3.02 -1.43
N ASP A 95 19.78 2.74 -2.67
CA ASP A 95 18.63 1.90 -2.99
C ASP A 95 18.77 0.46 -2.47
N TRP A 96 19.97 -0.11 -2.61
CA TRP A 96 20.28 -1.44 -2.07
C TRP A 96 20.43 -1.43 -0.55
N GLN A 97 20.97 -0.37 0.05
CA GLN A 97 21.03 -0.26 1.52
C GLN A 97 19.62 -0.26 2.12
N SER A 98 18.68 0.50 1.55
CA SER A 98 17.28 0.50 1.96
C SER A 98 16.62 -0.88 1.82
N ALA A 99 16.89 -1.59 0.72
CA ALA A 99 16.44 -2.97 0.52
C ALA A 99 16.99 -3.92 1.59
N MET A 100 18.30 -3.85 1.87
CA MET A 100 18.95 -4.71 2.85
C MET A 100 18.46 -4.45 4.27
N GLN A 101 18.26 -3.17 4.62
CA GLN A 101 17.72 -2.78 5.93
C GLN A 101 16.30 -3.32 6.12
N ARG A 102 15.45 -3.26 5.09
CA ARG A 102 14.06 -3.74 5.16
C ARG A 102 13.91 -5.25 5.15
N THR A 103 14.87 -5.96 4.56
CA THR A 103 14.86 -7.43 4.47
C THR A 103 15.59 -8.10 5.62
N GLY A 104 16.38 -7.34 6.39
CA GLY A 104 17.21 -7.87 7.47
C GLY A 104 18.51 -8.51 7.00
N THR A 105 18.84 -8.43 5.72
CA THR A 105 20.11 -8.98 5.22
C THR A 105 21.32 -8.22 5.76
N VAL A 106 21.14 -7.01 6.30
CA VAL A 106 22.15 -6.28 7.08
C VAL A 106 22.60 -7.02 8.34
N HIS A 107 21.76 -7.92 8.87
CA HIS A 107 22.04 -8.71 10.08
C HIS A 107 22.70 -10.05 9.78
N LEU A 108 22.94 -10.37 8.50
CA LEU A 108 23.63 -11.60 8.11
C LEU A 108 25.14 -11.48 8.31
N PRO A 109 25.83 -12.58 8.65
CA PRO A 109 27.28 -12.56 8.85
C PRO A 109 28.07 -12.32 7.57
N LEU A 110 27.48 -12.62 6.40
CA LEU A 110 28.08 -12.41 5.09
C LEU A 110 27.19 -11.47 4.26
N PRO A 111 27.78 -10.60 3.42
CA PRO A 111 27.01 -9.74 2.52
C PRO A 111 26.11 -10.56 1.59
N ALA A 112 24.87 -10.12 1.43
CA ALA A 112 23.95 -10.72 0.47
C ALA A 112 24.38 -10.43 -0.97
N LEU A 113 24.22 -11.41 -1.85
CA LEU A 113 24.32 -11.21 -3.30
C LEU A 113 23.13 -10.38 -3.77
N ARG A 114 23.39 -9.41 -4.64
CA ARG A 114 22.41 -8.44 -5.13
C ARG A 114 22.22 -8.63 -6.64
N ALA A 115 20.97 -8.64 -7.09
CA ALA A 115 20.62 -8.68 -8.49
C ALA A 115 19.37 -7.85 -8.74
N ALA A 116 19.40 -7.01 -9.77
CA ALA A 116 18.24 -6.26 -10.27
C ALA A 116 18.05 -6.58 -11.75
N HIS A 117 16.81 -6.77 -12.16
CA HIS A 117 16.45 -7.03 -13.54
C HIS A 117 15.47 -5.95 -14.01
N PRO A 118 15.64 -5.40 -15.23
CA PRO A 118 14.69 -4.43 -15.77
C PRO A 118 13.31 -5.08 -15.95
N SER A 119 12.27 -4.26 -15.84
CA SER A 119 10.91 -4.70 -16.17
C SER A 119 10.82 -4.99 -17.67
N PRO A 120 10.10 -6.04 -18.10
CA PRO A 120 9.86 -6.30 -19.52
C PRO A 120 8.83 -5.34 -20.14
N TYR A 121 8.16 -4.49 -19.35
CA TYR A 121 7.03 -3.68 -19.79
C TYR A 121 7.42 -2.29 -20.28
N ASP A 122 6.80 -1.83 -21.38
CA ASP A 122 6.90 -0.45 -21.86
C ASP A 122 5.92 0.46 -21.10
N TYR A 123 6.30 0.84 -19.88
CA TYR A 123 5.47 1.69 -19.04
C TYR A 123 5.21 3.06 -19.66
N ALA A 124 6.12 3.60 -20.48
CA ALA A 124 5.94 4.89 -21.13
C ALA A 124 4.81 4.83 -22.18
N ALA A 125 4.63 3.70 -22.86
CA ALA A 125 3.47 3.47 -23.73
C ALA A 125 2.21 3.06 -22.95
N GLN A 126 2.36 2.29 -21.87
CA GLN A 126 1.25 1.64 -21.17
C GLN A 126 0.60 2.46 -20.05
N ALA A 127 1.31 3.43 -19.47
CA ALA A 127 0.83 4.14 -18.30
C ALA A 127 0.95 5.67 -18.40
N ARG A 128 0.03 6.35 -17.72
CA ARG A 128 0.10 7.80 -17.45
C ARG A 128 -0.05 8.07 -15.97
N VAL A 129 0.64 9.09 -15.47
CA VAL A 129 0.53 9.53 -14.07
C VAL A 129 0.18 11.01 -14.06
N PHE A 130 -0.96 11.35 -13.44
CA PHE A 130 -1.43 12.72 -13.28
C PHE A 130 -1.48 13.13 -11.82
N ILE A 131 -1.06 14.37 -11.53
CA ILE A 131 -1.25 15.05 -10.25
C ILE A 131 -2.17 16.24 -10.51
N VAL A 132 -3.40 16.15 -10.03
CA VAL A 132 -4.42 17.18 -10.26
C VAL A 132 -4.18 18.36 -9.33
N THR A 133 -4.07 19.56 -9.89
CA THR A 133 -3.63 20.75 -9.14
C THR A 133 -4.71 21.73 -8.73
N ASP A 134 -5.90 21.62 -9.31
CA ASP A 134 -7.02 22.57 -9.19
C ASP A 134 -8.20 22.04 -8.36
N VAL A 135 -8.06 20.88 -7.72
CA VAL A 135 -9.06 20.30 -6.80
C VAL A 135 -8.64 20.57 -5.36
N ARG A 136 -9.49 21.25 -4.59
CA ARG A 136 -9.23 21.51 -3.17
C ARG A 136 -9.47 20.24 -2.35
N LYS A 137 -8.39 19.59 -1.89
CA LYS A 137 -8.46 18.30 -1.15
C LYS A 137 -9.26 18.30 0.16
N ASP A 138 -9.50 19.45 0.76
CA ASP A 138 -10.31 19.60 1.99
C ASP A 138 -11.79 19.89 1.68
N ASP A 139 -12.12 20.22 0.44
CA ASP A 139 -13.48 20.37 -0.05
C ASP A 139 -13.98 19.01 -0.56
N LEU A 140 -14.86 18.38 0.22
CA LEU A 140 -15.38 17.06 -0.08
C LEU A 140 -16.24 17.03 -1.36
N ASP A 141 -16.93 18.13 -1.68
CA ASP A 141 -17.78 18.22 -2.86
C ASP A 141 -16.92 18.27 -4.13
N GLN A 142 -15.82 19.04 -4.10
CA GLN A 142 -14.85 19.07 -5.21
C GLN A 142 -14.14 17.73 -5.39
N VAL A 143 -13.74 17.06 -4.30
CA VAL A 143 -13.11 15.74 -4.37
C VAL A 143 -14.09 14.73 -4.96
N ALA A 144 -15.35 14.72 -4.52
CA ALA A 144 -16.37 13.83 -5.06
C ALA A 144 -16.63 14.09 -6.55
N ALA A 145 -16.73 15.36 -6.97
CA ALA A 145 -16.85 15.72 -8.37
C ALA A 145 -15.65 15.22 -9.19
N ALA A 146 -14.43 15.38 -8.69
CA ALA A 146 -13.22 14.88 -9.34
C ALA A 146 -13.26 13.35 -9.51
N TYR A 147 -13.60 12.60 -8.45
CA TYR A 147 -13.76 11.14 -8.54
C TYR A 147 -14.81 10.73 -9.58
N ARG A 148 -15.98 11.39 -9.60
CA ARG A 148 -17.02 11.15 -10.60
C ARG A 148 -16.50 11.36 -12.02
N GLU A 149 -15.93 12.54 -12.31
CA GLU A 149 -15.47 12.87 -13.66
C GLU A 149 -14.36 11.93 -14.13
N LEU A 150 -13.42 11.57 -13.25
CA LEU A 150 -12.34 10.63 -13.58
C LEU A 150 -12.88 9.23 -13.85
N PHE A 151 -13.83 8.74 -13.03
CA PHE A 151 -14.41 7.41 -13.20
C PHE A 151 -15.24 7.30 -14.49
N VAL A 152 -16.02 8.34 -14.80
CA VAL A 152 -16.75 8.45 -16.07
C VAL A 152 -15.78 8.54 -17.25
N ALA A 153 -14.69 9.31 -17.14
CA ALA A 153 -13.68 9.42 -18.19
C ALA A 153 -12.96 8.09 -18.47
N GLY A 154 -12.76 7.27 -17.44
CA GLY A 154 -12.18 5.93 -17.55
C GLY A 154 -13.16 4.85 -18.03
N GLY A 155 -14.47 5.16 -18.12
CA GLY A 155 -15.50 4.17 -18.40
C GLY A 155 -15.52 3.05 -17.35
N GLY A 156 -15.32 3.40 -16.07
CA GLY A 156 -15.16 2.41 -15.01
C GLY A 156 -13.79 1.73 -15.02
N GLY A 157 -13.73 0.52 -14.45
CA GLY A 157 -12.48 -0.20 -14.21
C GLY A 157 -11.55 0.60 -13.27
N ALA A 158 -12.15 1.26 -12.27
CA ALA A 158 -11.50 2.28 -11.48
C ALA A 158 -11.45 1.92 -9.99
N LEU A 159 -10.29 2.13 -9.37
CA LEU A 159 -10.10 1.97 -7.93
C LEU A 159 -9.81 3.33 -7.30
N GLY A 160 -10.68 3.77 -6.39
CA GLY A 160 -10.53 4.98 -5.60
C GLY A 160 -10.04 4.68 -4.19
N LEU A 161 -8.86 5.19 -3.83
CA LEU A 161 -8.22 4.95 -2.53
C LEU A 161 -8.22 6.18 -1.64
N PHE A 162 -8.69 5.98 -0.41
CA PHE A 162 -8.83 7.01 0.61
C PHE A 162 -7.95 6.74 1.83
N THR A 163 -7.44 7.82 2.41
CA THR A 163 -6.71 7.77 3.69
C THR A 163 -7.62 7.68 4.92
N ALA A 164 -8.90 8.06 4.78
CA ALA A 164 -9.90 8.08 5.85
C ALA A 164 -11.27 7.54 5.41
N ILE A 165 -11.88 6.68 6.26
CA ILE A 165 -13.18 6.05 6.01
C ILE A 165 -14.31 7.10 5.90
N SER A 166 -14.28 8.15 6.71
CA SER A 166 -15.28 9.22 6.66
C SER A 166 -15.30 9.93 5.30
N ARG A 167 -14.12 10.15 4.70
CA ARG A 167 -13.99 10.76 3.36
C ARG A 167 -14.49 9.83 2.28
N LEU A 168 -14.16 8.55 2.35
CA LEU A 168 -14.69 7.51 1.45
C LEU A 168 -16.21 7.53 1.45
N LYS A 169 -16.84 7.42 2.63
CA LYS A 169 -18.30 7.44 2.77
C LYS A 169 -18.92 8.73 2.23
N GLY A 170 -18.27 9.86 2.50
CA GLY A 170 -18.70 11.17 2.04
C GLY A 170 -18.63 11.34 0.52
N VAL A 171 -17.62 10.76 -0.15
CA VAL A 171 -17.53 10.73 -1.61
C VAL A 171 -18.55 9.76 -2.19
N HIS A 172 -18.65 8.54 -1.63
CA HIS A 172 -19.62 7.54 -2.06
C HIS A 172 -21.04 8.10 -2.15
N SER A 173 -21.51 8.77 -1.09
CA SER A 173 -22.88 9.32 -1.04
C SER A 173 -23.18 10.36 -2.11
N ARG A 174 -22.15 10.99 -2.70
CA ARG A 174 -22.27 12.02 -3.72
C ARG A 174 -22.18 11.48 -5.15
N ILE A 175 -21.46 10.38 -5.34
CA ILE A 175 -21.17 9.86 -6.68
C ILE A 175 -21.96 8.60 -7.02
N ALA A 176 -22.54 7.88 -6.04
CA ALA A 176 -23.27 6.64 -6.28
C ALA A 176 -24.38 6.79 -7.32
N LYS A 177 -25.30 7.74 -7.14
CA LYS A 177 -26.39 7.99 -8.09
C LYS A 177 -25.89 8.46 -9.47
N PRO A 178 -25.00 9.48 -9.57
CA PRO A 178 -24.46 9.89 -10.87
C PRO A 178 -23.71 8.79 -11.64
N LEU A 179 -23.03 7.87 -10.95
CA LEU A 179 -22.34 6.75 -11.59
C LEU A 179 -23.31 5.67 -12.05
N ASP A 180 -24.34 5.36 -11.26
CA ASP A 180 -25.44 4.48 -11.66
C ASP A 180 -26.16 5.00 -12.92
N GLU A 181 -26.45 6.31 -12.96
CA GLU A 181 -27.01 6.98 -14.15
C GLU A 181 -26.08 6.91 -15.37
N ALA A 182 -24.76 6.79 -15.15
CA ALA A 182 -23.76 6.59 -16.20
C ALA A 182 -23.52 5.10 -16.55
N GLY A 183 -24.24 4.17 -15.90
CA GLY A 183 -24.09 2.72 -16.12
C GLY A 183 -22.81 2.14 -15.53
N LEU A 184 -22.21 2.78 -14.53
CA LEU A 184 -20.97 2.35 -13.87
C LEU A 184 -21.27 1.86 -12.44
N PRO A 185 -21.27 0.53 -12.19
CA PRO A 185 -21.51 -0.01 -10.86
C PRO A 185 -20.50 0.53 -9.84
N LEU A 186 -20.96 0.98 -8.67
CA LEU A 186 -20.10 1.46 -7.60
C LEU A 186 -20.10 0.48 -6.42
N LEU A 187 -18.94 -0.11 -6.16
CA LEU A 187 -18.64 -0.94 -5.00
C LEU A 187 -17.89 -0.11 -3.95
N SER A 188 -18.12 -0.36 -2.67
CA SER A 188 -17.60 0.49 -1.61
C SER A 188 -17.36 -0.23 -0.28
N GLN A 189 -16.09 -0.24 0.12
CA GLN A 189 -15.69 -0.69 1.45
C GLN A 189 -16.38 0.14 2.54
N HIS A 190 -16.84 -0.52 3.60
CA HIS A 190 -17.53 0.11 4.75
C HIS A 190 -18.93 0.69 4.45
N VAL A 191 -19.48 0.49 3.24
CA VAL A 191 -20.85 0.85 2.89
C VAL A 191 -21.68 -0.40 2.56
N ASP A 192 -21.18 -1.29 1.72
CA ASP A 192 -21.96 -2.43 1.20
C ASP A 192 -22.11 -3.59 2.19
N GLY A 193 -21.44 -3.53 3.36
CA GLY A 193 -21.45 -4.60 4.37
C GLY A 193 -20.73 -5.88 3.95
N LEU A 194 -20.15 -5.90 2.75
CA LEU A 194 -19.36 -7.00 2.21
C LEU A 194 -17.94 -7.00 2.77
N ASP A 195 -17.36 -8.19 2.92
CA ASP A 195 -15.95 -8.32 3.24
C ASP A 195 -15.07 -7.94 2.02
N ASN A 196 -13.79 -7.66 2.29
CA ASN A 196 -12.87 -7.18 1.26
C ASN A 196 -12.64 -8.18 0.13
N ALA A 197 -12.64 -9.50 0.41
CA ALA A 197 -12.38 -10.50 -0.62
C ALA A 197 -13.55 -10.54 -1.60
N THR A 198 -14.79 -10.55 -1.09
CA THR A 198 -16.01 -10.50 -1.91
C THR A 198 -16.06 -9.23 -2.76
N LEU A 199 -15.72 -8.05 -2.22
CA LEU A 199 -15.66 -6.81 -2.99
C LEU A 199 -14.65 -6.87 -4.15
N VAL A 200 -13.47 -7.43 -3.91
CA VAL A 200 -12.44 -7.60 -4.94
C VAL A 200 -12.87 -8.58 -6.02
N ASP A 201 -13.55 -9.67 -5.65
CA ASP A 201 -14.04 -10.64 -6.62
C ASP A 201 -15.16 -10.07 -7.50
N LEU A 202 -16.09 -9.30 -6.93
CA LEU A 202 -17.10 -8.56 -7.69
C LEU A 202 -16.46 -7.53 -8.63
N PHE A 203 -15.50 -6.75 -8.13
CA PHE A 203 -14.77 -5.77 -8.94
C PHE A 203 -13.96 -6.44 -10.06
N ARG A 204 -13.45 -7.65 -9.84
CA ARG A 204 -12.77 -8.43 -10.88
C ARG A 204 -13.75 -8.94 -11.95
N ALA A 205 -14.96 -9.30 -11.55
CA ALA A 205 -15.98 -9.87 -12.44
C ALA A 205 -16.64 -8.81 -13.33
N GLU A 206 -16.76 -7.57 -12.84
CA GLU A 206 -17.41 -6.46 -13.55
C GLU A 206 -16.39 -5.44 -14.08
N GLU A 207 -16.06 -5.51 -15.36
CA GLU A 207 -14.97 -4.72 -15.96
C GLU A 207 -15.14 -3.20 -15.87
N ASP A 208 -16.39 -2.73 -15.87
CA ASP A 208 -16.72 -1.30 -15.84
C ASP A 208 -17.16 -0.85 -14.43
N ALA A 209 -17.02 -1.72 -13.42
CA ALA A 209 -17.26 -1.34 -12.04
C ALA A 209 -16.19 -0.34 -11.55
N CYS A 210 -16.58 0.44 -10.55
CA CYS A 210 -15.73 1.32 -9.78
C CYS A 210 -15.72 0.85 -8.33
N LEU A 211 -14.56 0.81 -7.69
CA LEU A 211 -14.42 0.36 -6.32
C LEU A 211 -13.81 1.47 -5.46
N LEU A 212 -14.45 1.84 -4.35
CA LEU A 212 -13.90 2.73 -3.34
C LEU A 212 -13.40 1.92 -2.15
N GLY A 213 -12.17 2.20 -1.70
CA GLY A 213 -11.64 1.61 -0.48
C GLY A 213 -10.58 2.44 0.22
N THR A 214 -10.14 1.92 1.35
CA THR A 214 -9.05 2.53 2.11
C THR A 214 -7.69 2.17 1.50
N ASP A 215 -6.63 2.92 1.84
CA ASP A 215 -5.24 2.64 1.43
C ASP A 215 -4.81 1.17 1.65
N ALA A 216 -5.40 0.49 2.63
CA ALA A 216 -5.16 -0.93 2.91
C ALA A 216 -5.71 -1.87 1.83
N MET A 217 -6.77 -1.49 1.11
CA MET A 217 -7.38 -2.32 0.09
C MET A 217 -6.47 -2.52 -1.13
N ARG A 218 -5.56 -1.57 -1.40
CA ARG A 218 -4.50 -1.70 -2.42
C ARG A 218 -3.76 -3.02 -2.33
N ASP A 219 -3.44 -3.48 -1.13
CA ASP A 219 -2.56 -4.63 -0.93
C ASP A 219 -3.25 -5.96 -1.27
N GLY A 220 -4.59 -5.99 -1.27
CA GLY A 220 -5.41 -7.17 -1.57
C GLY A 220 -6.04 -7.20 -2.97
N VAL A 221 -5.99 -6.10 -3.73
CA VAL A 221 -6.62 -6.04 -5.06
C VAL A 221 -5.70 -6.67 -6.10
N ASP A 222 -6.00 -7.90 -6.49
CA ASP A 222 -5.32 -8.60 -7.58
C ASP A 222 -6.22 -8.68 -8.85
N VAL A 223 -6.45 -7.55 -9.50
CA VAL A 223 -7.33 -7.43 -10.68
C VAL A 223 -6.52 -7.07 -11.93
N PRO A 224 -6.24 -8.01 -12.85
CA PRO A 224 -5.57 -7.74 -14.11
C PRO A 224 -6.55 -7.28 -15.22
N GLY A 225 -6.02 -6.60 -16.23
CA GLY A 225 -6.77 -6.25 -17.43
C GLY A 225 -7.78 -5.12 -17.26
N ARG A 226 -8.86 -5.15 -18.06
CA ARG A 226 -9.83 -4.04 -18.19
C ARG A 226 -10.47 -3.62 -16.87
N ALA A 227 -10.65 -4.55 -15.94
CA ALA A 227 -11.28 -4.30 -14.65
C ALA A 227 -10.48 -3.35 -13.74
N LEU A 228 -9.17 -3.16 -13.96
CA LEU A 228 -8.40 -2.12 -13.27
C LEU A 228 -7.48 -1.36 -14.24
N ARG A 229 -8.00 -0.24 -14.74
CA ARG A 229 -7.30 0.68 -15.67
C ARG A 229 -7.16 2.10 -15.12
N LEU A 230 -7.85 2.43 -14.03
CA LEU A 230 -7.75 3.75 -13.42
C LEU A 230 -7.55 3.61 -11.91
N LEU A 231 -6.50 4.22 -11.37
CA LEU A 231 -6.22 4.24 -9.94
C LEU A 231 -6.19 5.68 -9.45
N VAL A 232 -7.07 6.06 -8.53
CA VAL A 232 -7.21 7.44 -8.05
C VAL A 232 -6.98 7.52 -6.55
N PHE A 233 -5.90 8.19 -6.14
CA PHE A 233 -5.61 8.50 -4.73
C PHE A 233 -6.15 9.87 -4.35
N ASP A 234 -6.87 9.94 -3.23
CA ASP A 234 -7.39 11.19 -2.70
C ASP A 234 -6.27 12.07 -2.11
N ARG A 235 -5.23 11.42 -1.56
CA ARG A 235 -4.08 12.04 -0.90
C ARG A 235 -2.83 11.17 -1.07
N VAL A 236 -1.65 11.79 -0.92
CA VAL A 236 -0.40 11.02 -0.80
C VAL A 236 -0.52 10.07 0.41
N PRO A 237 -0.22 8.76 0.27
CA PRO A 237 -0.46 7.76 1.31
C PRO A 237 0.64 7.74 2.39
N TRP A 238 0.88 8.89 3.03
CA TRP A 238 1.85 9.03 4.11
C TRP A 238 1.62 8.00 5.23
N PRO A 239 2.68 7.51 5.89
CA PRO A 239 2.54 6.62 7.02
C PRO A 239 1.82 7.33 8.18
N ARG A 240 1.01 6.57 8.94
CA ARG A 240 0.33 7.11 10.11
C ARG A 240 1.35 7.31 11.24
N PRO A 241 1.33 8.46 11.94
CA PRO A 241 2.32 8.77 12.98
C PRO A 241 1.98 8.10 14.32
N ASP A 242 1.79 6.77 14.30
CA ASP A 242 1.57 5.98 15.52
C ASP A 242 2.87 5.85 16.35
N ILE A 243 2.77 5.23 17.53
CA ILE A 243 3.91 5.10 18.46
C ILE A 243 5.06 4.32 17.82
N VAL A 244 4.76 3.20 17.14
CA VAL A 244 5.77 2.35 16.51
C VAL A 244 6.43 3.07 15.34
N HIS A 245 5.64 3.75 14.52
CA HIS A 245 6.11 4.55 13.41
C HIS A 245 7.04 5.68 13.90
N ARG A 246 6.66 6.44 14.93
CA ARG A 246 7.48 7.55 15.43
C ARG A 246 8.85 7.08 15.93
N ALA A 247 8.90 5.96 16.64
CA ALA A 247 10.15 5.36 17.09
C ALA A 247 11.01 4.86 15.91
N ARG A 248 10.42 4.16 14.94
CA ARG A 248 11.13 3.72 13.72
C ARG A 248 11.61 4.89 12.87
N ARG A 249 10.80 5.92 12.73
CA ARG A 249 11.16 7.17 12.06
C ARG A 249 12.38 7.80 12.72
N ALA A 250 12.45 7.85 14.05
CA ALA A 250 13.63 8.36 14.75
C ALA A 250 14.87 7.48 14.51
N ALA A 251 14.71 6.16 14.49
CA ALA A 251 15.81 5.21 14.31
C ALA A 251 16.34 5.13 12.86
N PHE A 252 15.48 5.30 11.85
CA PHE A 252 15.79 5.02 10.45
C PHE A 252 15.85 6.27 9.55
N GLY A 253 16.34 7.39 10.07
CA GLY A 253 16.65 8.58 9.24
C GLY A 253 15.49 9.54 9.02
N GLY A 254 14.48 9.55 9.90
CA GLY A 254 13.47 10.59 9.98
C GLY A 254 12.62 10.71 8.72
N LYS A 255 12.67 11.87 8.09
CA LYS A 255 11.93 12.18 6.87
C LYS A 255 12.27 11.23 5.70
N HIS A 256 13.47 10.66 5.66
CA HIS A 256 13.85 9.69 4.64
C HIS A 256 13.07 8.38 4.79
N TYR A 257 12.82 7.93 6.02
CA TYR A 257 12.02 6.75 6.31
C TYR A 257 10.57 6.92 5.82
N ASP A 258 9.95 8.08 6.09
CA ASP A 258 8.57 8.37 5.65
C ASP A 258 8.44 8.35 4.13
N ASP A 259 9.44 8.93 3.46
CA ASP A 259 9.55 8.96 2.01
C ASP A 259 9.67 7.59 1.39
N MET A 260 10.61 6.79 1.92
CA MET A 260 10.84 5.43 1.48
C MET A 260 9.54 4.61 1.60
N LEU A 261 8.87 4.66 2.76
CA LEU A 261 7.58 3.98 2.95
C LEU A 261 6.52 4.45 1.96
N THR A 262 6.46 5.76 1.70
CA THR A 262 5.48 6.35 0.77
C THR A 262 5.78 5.94 -0.68
N ARG A 263 7.06 5.95 -1.10
CA ARG A 263 7.47 5.47 -2.42
C ARG A 263 7.13 3.99 -2.60
N PHE A 264 7.40 3.14 -1.61
CA PHE A 264 7.02 1.73 -1.70
C PHE A 264 5.51 1.52 -1.81
N LYS A 265 4.71 2.25 -1.05
CA LYS A 265 3.24 2.21 -1.17
C LYS A 265 2.76 2.60 -2.57
N LEU A 266 3.32 3.66 -3.13
CA LEU A 266 3.01 4.12 -4.49
C LEU A 266 3.47 3.11 -5.56
N LYS A 267 4.69 2.58 -5.46
CA LYS A 267 5.21 1.51 -6.34
C LYS A 267 4.31 0.29 -6.34
N GLN A 268 3.91 -0.16 -5.15
CA GLN A 268 3.01 -1.29 -4.98
C GLN A 268 1.65 -1.01 -5.60
N ALA A 269 1.12 0.20 -5.43
CA ALA A 269 -0.15 0.61 -6.01
C ALA A 269 -0.08 0.61 -7.54
N PHE A 270 0.98 1.19 -8.09
CA PHE A 270 1.23 1.24 -9.52
C PHE A 270 1.44 -0.16 -10.12
N GLY A 271 2.13 -1.05 -9.41
CA GLY A 271 2.30 -2.45 -9.84
C GLY A 271 0.98 -3.24 -9.91
N ARG A 272 -0.10 -2.74 -9.30
CA ARG A 272 -1.45 -3.31 -9.48
C ARG A 272 -2.13 -2.83 -10.75
N LEU A 273 -1.68 -1.73 -11.35
CA LEU A 273 -2.25 -1.13 -12.55
C LEU A 273 -1.73 -1.81 -13.83
N ILE A 274 -0.44 -2.14 -13.90
CA ILE A 274 0.20 -2.75 -15.08
C ILE A 274 0.82 -4.10 -14.67
N ARG A 275 0.24 -5.20 -15.16
CA ARG A 275 0.62 -6.57 -14.76
C ARG A 275 0.93 -7.50 -15.92
N LYS A 276 0.39 -7.18 -17.09
CA LYS A 276 0.62 -7.88 -18.36
C LYS A 276 1.01 -6.86 -19.43
N GLU A 277 1.61 -7.33 -20.51
CA GLU A 277 2.06 -6.49 -21.64
C GLU A 277 0.91 -5.75 -22.34
N SER A 278 -0.31 -6.27 -22.25
CA SER A 278 -1.52 -5.67 -22.81
C SER A 278 -2.22 -4.70 -21.86
N ASP A 279 -1.75 -4.55 -20.62
CA ASP A 279 -2.41 -3.68 -19.65
C ASP A 279 -2.10 -2.22 -19.96
N HIS A 280 -3.14 -1.39 -19.85
CA HIS A 280 -3.06 0.05 -19.98
C HIS A 280 -3.75 0.70 -18.79
N GLY A 281 -3.13 1.71 -18.22
CA GLY A 281 -3.75 2.35 -17.07
C GLY A 281 -3.28 3.75 -16.76
N VAL A 282 -4.11 4.46 -16.01
CA VAL A 282 -3.82 5.80 -15.53
C VAL A 282 -3.81 5.81 -14.02
N PHE A 283 -2.76 6.39 -13.46
CA PHE A 283 -2.66 6.71 -12.04
C PHE A 283 -2.95 8.21 -11.84
N VAL A 284 -3.86 8.55 -10.95
CA VAL A 284 -4.23 9.93 -10.64
C VAL A 284 -4.07 10.18 -9.15
N LEU A 285 -3.48 11.32 -8.81
CA LEU A 285 -3.36 11.80 -7.44
C LEU A 285 -4.03 13.17 -7.30
N LEU A 286 -5.02 13.27 -6.41
CA LEU A 286 -5.73 14.51 -6.08
C LEU A 286 -5.04 15.30 -4.96
N ASP A 287 -3.70 15.31 -4.93
CA ASP A 287 -2.90 16.03 -3.94
C ASP A 287 -1.85 16.92 -4.63
N PRO A 288 -2.13 18.23 -4.82
CA PRO A 288 -1.19 19.16 -5.45
C PRO A 288 0.14 19.26 -4.70
N MET A 289 0.17 18.88 -3.41
CA MET A 289 1.34 18.98 -2.55
C MET A 289 2.28 17.78 -2.69
N MET A 290 2.03 16.84 -3.61
CA MET A 290 2.91 15.69 -3.84
C MET A 290 4.36 16.16 -4.12
N PRO A 291 5.32 15.83 -3.24
CA PRO A 291 6.71 16.22 -3.45
C PRO A 291 7.34 15.51 -4.64
N SER A 292 8.09 16.22 -5.49
CA SER A 292 8.79 15.64 -6.65
C SER A 292 9.81 14.56 -6.26
N ARG A 293 10.40 14.64 -5.06
CA ARG A 293 11.27 13.59 -4.49
C ARG A 293 10.60 12.21 -4.31
N LEU A 294 9.26 12.13 -4.42
CA LEU A 294 8.53 10.86 -4.43
C LEU A 294 8.32 10.31 -5.85
N PHE A 295 8.71 11.03 -6.90
CA PHE A 295 8.45 10.61 -8.29
C PHE A 295 9.23 9.35 -8.67
N GLY A 296 10.33 9.03 -7.98
CA GLY A 296 11.01 7.72 -8.09
C GLY A 296 10.15 6.51 -7.66
N ALA A 297 8.91 6.74 -7.20
CA ALA A 297 7.93 5.69 -7.02
C ALA A 297 7.33 5.15 -8.34
N PHE A 298 7.49 5.86 -9.45
CA PHE A 298 6.98 5.42 -10.75
C PHE A 298 8.12 4.87 -11.61
N PRO A 299 7.85 3.93 -12.52
CA PRO A 299 8.88 3.36 -13.38
C PRO A 299 9.54 4.40 -14.29
N GLU A 300 10.72 4.06 -14.77
CA GLU A 300 11.42 4.85 -15.78
C GLU A 300 10.53 5.08 -17.02
N GLY A 301 10.59 6.29 -17.58
CA GLY A 301 9.74 6.72 -18.68
C GLY A 301 8.35 7.23 -18.28
N VAL A 302 7.86 6.96 -17.06
CA VAL A 302 6.57 7.47 -16.57
C VAL A 302 6.77 8.67 -15.66
N VAL A 303 6.80 9.86 -16.26
CA VAL A 303 6.96 11.12 -15.51
C VAL A 303 5.60 11.65 -15.05
N PRO A 304 5.38 11.87 -13.73
CA PRO A 304 4.15 12.48 -13.24
C PRO A 304 3.94 13.88 -13.81
N ARG A 305 2.78 14.12 -14.42
CA ARG A 305 2.39 15.42 -14.96
C ARG A 305 1.44 16.14 -14.01
N ARG A 306 1.72 17.42 -13.73
CA ARG A 306 0.83 18.30 -12.96
C ARG A 306 -0.11 19.01 -13.92
N VAL A 307 -1.41 18.76 -13.79
CA VAL A 307 -2.44 19.22 -14.73
C VAL A 307 -3.71 19.62 -14.00
N GLY A 308 -4.58 20.38 -14.66
CA GLY A 308 -5.95 20.60 -14.16
C GLY A 308 -6.83 19.37 -14.34
N LEU A 309 -7.93 19.28 -13.58
CA LEU A 309 -8.86 18.16 -13.62
C LEU A 309 -9.45 17.96 -15.02
N THR A 310 -9.79 19.05 -15.71
CA THR A 310 -10.37 18.99 -17.06
C THR A 310 -9.39 18.41 -18.08
N GLU A 311 -8.11 18.79 -18.00
CA GLU A 311 -7.06 18.23 -18.86
C GLU A 311 -6.84 16.74 -18.57
N ALA A 312 -6.74 16.36 -17.29
CA ALA A 312 -6.62 14.96 -16.88
C ALA A 312 -7.77 14.11 -17.41
N VAL A 313 -9.02 14.57 -17.27
CA VAL A 313 -10.22 13.89 -17.79
C VAL A 313 -10.17 13.70 -19.31
N SER A 314 -9.76 14.74 -20.04
CA SER A 314 -9.62 14.68 -21.51
C SER A 314 -8.59 13.63 -21.93
N GLU A 315 -7.40 13.65 -21.32
CA GLU A 315 -6.33 12.73 -21.63
C GLU A 315 -6.64 11.29 -21.22
N ILE A 316 -7.27 11.08 -20.06
CA ILE A 316 -7.73 9.76 -19.62
C ILE A 316 -8.69 9.16 -20.65
N ARG A 317 -9.67 9.95 -21.10
CA ARG A 317 -10.63 9.50 -22.10
C ARG A 317 -9.90 9.11 -23.39
N GLY A 318 -8.99 9.94 -23.89
CA GLY A 318 -8.22 9.64 -25.10
C GLY A 318 -7.36 8.38 -24.96
N PHE A 319 -6.61 8.28 -23.86
CA PHE A 319 -5.64 7.20 -23.61
C PHE A 319 -6.29 5.84 -23.40
N LEU A 320 -7.37 5.77 -22.60
CA LEU A 320 -8.02 4.50 -22.28
C LEU A 320 -9.00 4.01 -23.35
N THR A 321 -9.47 4.89 -24.24
CA THR A 321 -10.32 4.50 -25.39
C THR A 321 -9.51 4.02 -26.60
N HIS A 322 -8.30 4.54 -26.79
CA HIS A 322 -7.44 4.23 -27.94
C HIS A 322 -6.17 3.51 -27.49
N GLY A 323 -6.31 2.35 -26.83
CA GLY A 323 -5.14 1.54 -26.43
C GLY A 323 -4.09 1.49 -27.55
N PRO A 324 -2.78 1.59 -27.24
CA PRO A 324 -1.74 1.77 -28.24
C PRO A 324 -1.90 0.74 -29.36
N SER A 325 -1.76 1.19 -30.61
CA SER A 325 -1.78 0.29 -31.75
C SER A 325 -0.67 -0.76 -31.55
N ILE A 326 -1.07 -1.99 -31.26
CA ILE A 326 -0.14 -3.11 -31.23
C ILE A 326 0.42 -3.21 -32.64
N ASP A 327 1.69 -2.84 -32.82
CA ASP A 327 2.44 -3.17 -34.03
C ASP A 327 2.64 -4.69 -34.03
N PRO A 328 2.03 -5.46 -34.95
CA PRO A 328 2.12 -6.92 -34.95
C PRO A 328 3.51 -7.46 -35.32
N SER A 329 4.56 -6.61 -35.33
CA SER A 329 5.92 -6.94 -35.74
C SER A 329 6.98 -6.96 -34.63
N ARG A 330 6.60 -6.91 -33.34
CA ARG A 330 7.53 -7.05 -32.21
C ARG A 330 7.26 -8.27 -31.35
#